data_AF-A0A7W0JZS8-F1
#
_entry.id   AF-A0A7W0JZS8-F1
#
_cell.length_a   1.000
_cell.length_b   1.000
_cell.length_c   1.000
_cell.angle_alpha   90.00
_cell.angle_beta   90.00
_cell.angle_gamma   90.00
#
_symmetry.space_group_name_H-M   'P 1'
#
loop_
_entity.id
_entity.type
_entity.pdbx_description
1 polymer ?
#
loop_
_entity_poly.entity_id
_entity_poly.type
_entity_poly.pdbx_seq_one_letter_code
_entity_poly.pdbx_strand_id
1 'polypeptide(L)'
;MTIRNGSVGNFGDGIHIEDASRNRIADMSSFGPQDGIDIRRGEANEVRHSDGRGRNAGMVITASNGAIVADSKASGVFGSGLTFTDVDAGRLVRNEVIGADAACCQTFGIAVRGNGNVIRDNRVGGWNAGELVVGAGSDNALIGKELFDAGISQQPGDPDSQGDGIFVGVFTAGTLLSGNGNPLQCSNVFCP
;
A
#
# COMPACT_ATOMS: atom_id res chain seq x y z
N MET A 1 1.08 -18.12 13.73
CA MET A 1 1.84 -17.57 14.88
C MET A 1 1.34 -16.17 15.21
N THR A 2 1.56 -15.64 16.42
CA THR A 2 1.23 -14.23 16.73
C THR A 2 2.47 -13.50 17.25
N ILE A 3 2.83 -12.39 16.60
CA ILE A 3 3.87 -11.45 17.03
C ILE A 3 3.14 -10.19 17.50
N ARG A 4 3.42 -9.72 18.71
CA ARG A 4 2.69 -8.58 19.28
C ARG A 4 3.43 -7.78 20.34
N ASN A 5 3.00 -6.54 20.54
CA ASN A 5 3.39 -5.66 21.64
C ASN A 5 4.91 -5.44 21.75
N GLY A 6 5.50 -4.87 20.70
CA GLY A 6 6.94 -4.69 20.68
C GLY A 6 7.44 -3.76 19.58
N SER A 7 8.74 -3.48 19.65
CA SER A 7 9.47 -2.79 18.60
C SER A 7 10.57 -3.67 18.05
N VAL A 8 10.70 -3.73 16.73
CA VAL A 8 11.83 -4.41 16.07
C VAL A 8 12.55 -3.40 15.17
N GLY A 9 13.88 -3.36 15.30
CA GLY A 9 14.77 -2.62 14.41
C GLY A 9 15.96 -3.51 14.07
N ASN A 10 16.28 -3.64 12.79
CA ASN A 10 17.33 -4.55 12.32
C ASN A 10 18.12 -3.97 11.13
N PHE A 11 19.18 -4.66 10.68
CA PHE A 11 19.79 -4.47 9.37
C PHE A 11 19.05 -5.35 8.34
N GLY A 12 18.19 -4.78 7.52
CA GLY A 12 17.32 -5.50 6.57
C GLY A 12 15.86 -5.14 6.78
N ASP A 13 14.99 -6.14 6.81
CA ASP A 13 13.57 -5.95 7.13
C ASP A 13 13.36 -5.90 8.64
N GLY A 14 12.39 -5.10 9.08
CA GLY A 14 12.03 -5.04 10.50
C GLY A 14 11.33 -6.34 10.94
N ILE A 15 10.34 -6.80 10.17
CA ILE A 15 9.72 -8.13 10.33
C ILE A 15 9.66 -8.80 8.97
N HIS A 16 10.20 -10.01 8.86
CA HIS A 16 10.15 -10.84 7.65
C HIS A 16 9.38 -12.15 7.92
N ILE A 17 8.36 -12.43 7.11
CA ILE A 17 7.62 -13.69 7.13
C ILE A 17 7.64 -14.28 5.73
N GLU A 18 8.08 -15.54 5.61
CA GLU A 18 8.20 -16.22 4.32
C GLU A 18 7.66 -17.65 4.40
N ASP A 19 6.89 -18.06 3.38
CA ASP A 19 6.29 -19.40 3.27
C ASP A 19 5.47 -19.82 4.49
N ALA A 20 4.83 -18.85 5.16
CA ALA A 20 4.06 -19.09 6.36
C ALA A 20 2.65 -18.50 6.25
N SER A 21 1.67 -19.22 6.79
CA SER A 21 0.25 -18.86 6.71
C SER A 21 -0.33 -18.57 8.10
N ARG A 22 -1.40 -17.77 8.13
CA ARG A 22 -2.21 -17.50 9.33
C ARG A 22 -1.38 -16.91 10.47
N ASN A 23 -0.44 -16.04 10.11
CA ASN A 23 0.31 -15.26 11.09
C ASN A 23 -0.39 -13.94 11.36
N ARG A 24 -0.29 -13.47 12.60
CA ARG A 24 -0.82 -12.18 13.01
C ARG A 24 0.30 -11.34 13.62
N ILE A 25 0.55 -10.19 13.01
CA ILE A 25 1.37 -9.10 13.54
C ILE A 25 0.41 -8.05 14.10
N ALA A 26 0.50 -7.75 15.38
CA ALA A 26 -0.41 -6.80 16.04
C ALA A 26 0.30 -5.90 17.03
N ASP A 27 -0.03 -4.61 17.07
CA ASP A 27 0.51 -3.69 18.07
C ASP A 27 2.05 -3.63 18.04
N MET A 28 2.61 -3.63 16.82
CA MET A 28 4.06 -3.62 16.58
C MET A 28 4.52 -2.31 15.96
N SER A 29 5.70 -1.84 16.37
CA SER A 29 6.43 -0.80 15.63
C SER A 29 7.66 -1.43 14.98
N SER A 30 7.76 -1.35 13.67
CA SER A 30 8.81 -2.02 12.90
C SER A 30 9.55 -1.01 12.04
N PHE A 31 10.89 -1.03 12.11
CA PHE A 31 11.75 -0.26 11.23
C PHE A 31 12.79 -1.16 10.58
N GLY A 32 12.84 -1.14 9.24
CA GLY A 32 13.85 -1.84 8.45
C GLY A 32 14.61 -0.90 7.49
N PRO A 33 15.94 -0.99 7.40
CA PRO A 33 16.73 -0.39 6.32
C PRO A 33 16.37 -0.87 4.91
N GLN A 34 15.58 -1.93 4.79
CA GLN A 34 14.83 -2.31 3.58
C GLN A 34 13.36 -2.04 3.85
N ASP A 35 12.57 -3.06 4.21
CA ASP A 35 11.14 -2.93 4.41
C ASP A 35 10.77 -2.93 5.91
N GLY A 36 9.74 -2.17 6.28
CA GLY A 36 9.25 -2.19 7.66
C GLY A 36 8.68 -3.57 8.03
N ILE A 37 7.75 -4.07 7.23
CA ILE A 37 7.20 -5.42 7.33
C ILE A 37 7.15 -6.04 5.94
N ASP A 38 7.76 -7.20 5.77
CA ASP A 38 7.73 -7.99 4.53
C ASP A 38 7.09 -9.35 4.78
N ILE A 39 6.05 -9.67 4.01
CA ILE A 39 5.36 -10.95 4.02
C ILE A 39 5.37 -11.52 2.60
N ARG A 40 6.06 -12.64 2.42
CA ARG A 40 6.18 -13.31 1.11
C ARG A 40 5.59 -14.71 1.16
N ARG A 41 4.64 -14.96 0.26
CA ARG A 41 3.99 -16.25 0.09
C ARG A 41 3.18 -16.67 1.33
N GLY A 42 2.30 -17.64 1.16
CA GLY A 42 1.38 -18.11 2.20
C GLY A 42 0.00 -17.47 2.15
N GLU A 43 -0.79 -17.72 3.19
CA GLU A 43 -2.23 -17.42 3.19
C GLU A 43 -2.70 -16.79 4.50
N ALA A 44 -3.67 -15.87 4.39
CA ALA A 44 -4.40 -15.30 5.52
C ALA A 44 -3.49 -14.72 6.62
N ASN A 45 -2.39 -14.08 6.23
CA ASN A 45 -1.56 -13.33 7.16
C ASN A 45 -2.20 -11.96 7.44
N GLU A 46 -2.09 -11.50 8.69
CA GLU A 46 -2.70 -10.25 9.15
C GLU A 46 -1.67 -9.33 9.80
N VAL A 47 -1.73 -8.04 9.44
CA VAL A 47 -1.05 -6.94 10.12
C VAL A 47 -2.13 -5.99 10.64
N ARG A 48 -2.14 -5.73 11.95
CA ARG A 48 -3.13 -4.86 12.60
C ARG A 48 -2.51 -3.91 13.59
N HIS A 49 -3.03 -2.69 13.71
CA HIS A 49 -2.59 -1.72 14.74
C HIS A 49 -1.07 -1.57 14.82
N SER A 50 -0.39 -1.66 13.67
CA SER A 50 1.07 -1.70 13.61
C SER A 50 1.61 -0.54 12.80
N ASP A 51 2.86 -0.15 13.06
CA ASP A 51 3.60 0.87 12.34
C ASP A 51 4.75 0.20 11.58
N GLY A 52 4.71 0.24 10.26
CA GLY A 52 5.71 -0.34 9.38
C GLY A 52 6.45 0.77 8.64
N ARG A 53 7.73 0.95 8.96
CA ARG A 53 8.58 1.97 8.35
C ARG A 53 9.77 1.32 7.68
N GLY A 54 10.00 1.64 6.42
CA GLY A 54 11.16 1.13 5.71
C GLY A 54 11.84 2.18 4.87
N ARG A 55 13.07 1.90 4.50
CA ARG A 55 13.79 2.69 3.51
C ARG A 55 13.24 2.41 2.11
N ASN A 56 12.97 1.15 1.79
CA ASN A 56 12.43 0.72 0.50
C ASN A 56 10.90 0.79 0.51
N ALA A 57 10.24 0.13 1.45
CA ALA A 57 8.79 0.26 1.61
C ALA A 57 8.35 0.16 3.08
N GLY A 58 7.21 0.75 3.41
CA GLY A 58 6.66 0.63 4.76
C GLY A 58 6.20 -0.80 5.06
N MET A 59 5.34 -1.34 4.21
CA MET A 59 4.86 -2.72 4.29
C MET A 59 4.75 -3.33 2.90
N VAL A 60 5.25 -4.55 2.73
CA VAL A 60 5.20 -5.31 1.48
C VAL A 60 4.53 -6.65 1.77
N ILE A 61 3.53 -6.98 0.96
CA ILE A 61 2.94 -8.32 0.92
C ILE A 61 3.01 -8.82 -0.52
N THR A 62 3.66 -9.95 -0.72
CA THR A 62 3.89 -10.56 -2.04
C THR A 62 3.34 -11.98 -2.11
N ALA A 63 2.77 -12.35 -3.26
CA ALA A 63 2.37 -13.71 -3.62
C ALA A 63 1.50 -14.41 -2.55
N SER A 64 0.58 -13.66 -1.94
CA SER A 64 -0.21 -14.13 -0.79
C SER A 64 -1.71 -14.13 -1.09
N ASN A 65 -2.46 -15.07 -0.51
CA ASN A 65 -3.92 -15.09 -0.63
C ASN A 65 -4.60 -14.67 0.68
N GLY A 66 -5.58 -13.77 0.61
CA GLY A 66 -6.40 -13.35 1.75
C GLY A 66 -5.65 -12.54 2.81
N ALA A 67 -4.54 -11.89 2.46
CA ALA A 67 -3.77 -11.09 3.40
C ALA A 67 -4.55 -9.84 3.86
N ILE A 68 -4.41 -9.44 5.12
CA ILE A 68 -5.08 -8.27 5.68
C ILE A 68 -4.05 -7.32 6.28
N VAL A 69 -4.07 -6.06 5.86
CA VAL A 69 -3.40 -4.96 6.57
C VAL A 69 -4.48 -3.96 6.98
N ALA A 70 -4.67 -3.78 8.28
CA ALA A 70 -5.73 -2.94 8.78
C ALA A 70 -5.33 -2.07 9.97
N ASP A 71 -5.94 -0.90 10.08
CA ASP A 71 -5.81 -0.01 11.22
C ASP A 71 -4.34 0.29 11.57
N SER A 72 -3.47 0.36 10.55
CA SER A 72 -2.01 0.40 10.66
C SER A 72 -1.43 1.65 9.98
N LYS A 73 -0.18 1.98 10.30
CA LYS A 73 0.57 3.07 9.66
C LYS A 73 1.69 2.50 8.81
N ALA A 74 1.87 3.02 7.59
CA ALA A 74 2.95 2.58 6.71
C ALA A 74 3.65 3.78 6.06
N SER A 75 4.99 3.74 6.00
CA SER A 75 5.79 4.79 5.36
C SER A 75 7.09 4.22 4.77
N GLY A 76 7.42 4.65 3.56
CA GLY A 76 8.63 4.30 2.81
C GLY A 76 9.38 5.57 2.42
N VAL A 77 10.72 5.52 2.43
CA VAL A 77 11.56 6.69 2.10
C VAL A 77 11.88 6.77 0.60
N PHE A 78 12.22 5.64 -0.02
CA PHE A 78 12.62 5.53 -1.43
C PHE A 78 11.73 4.57 -2.23
N GLY A 79 10.58 4.23 -1.69
CA GLY A 79 9.59 3.38 -2.35
C GLY A 79 8.28 3.42 -1.60
N SER A 80 7.32 2.63 -2.05
CA SER A 80 5.92 2.80 -1.69
C SER A 80 5.63 2.57 -0.20
N GLY A 81 4.59 3.22 0.31
CA GLY A 81 4.17 3.06 1.70
C GLY A 81 3.67 1.64 1.97
N LEU A 82 2.73 1.18 1.17
CA LEU A 82 2.16 -0.17 1.25
C LEU A 82 2.09 -0.80 -0.15
N THR A 83 2.65 -2.00 -0.30
CA THR A 83 2.62 -2.74 -1.57
C THR A 83 1.97 -4.11 -1.42
N PHE A 84 0.97 -4.39 -2.26
CA PHE A 84 0.44 -5.73 -2.55
C PHE A 84 0.87 -6.12 -3.96
N THR A 85 1.72 -7.14 -4.09
CA THR A 85 2.14 -7.70 -5.39
C THR A 85 1.76 -9.16 -5.49
N ASP A 86 1.02 -9.54 -6.53
CA ASP A 86 0.47 -10.89 -6.71
C ASP A 86 -0.33 -11.34 -5.47
N VAL A 87 -1.11 -10.42 -4.91
CA VAL A 87 -2.00 -10.71 -3.76
C VAL A 87 -3.42 -10.87 -4.26
N ASP A 88 -4.04 -11.99 -3.90
CA ASP A 88 -5.44 -12.26 -4.21
C ASP A 88 -6.32 -12.18 -2.97
N ALA A 89 -7.56 -11.71 -3.13
CA ALA A 89 -8.57 -11.56 -2.08
C ALA A 89 -8.08 -10.80 -0.82
N GLY A 90 -7.05 -9.96 -0.97
CA GLY A 90 -6.44 -9.21 0.10
C GLY A 90 -7.28 -8.01 0.56
N ARG A 91 -6.98 -7.48 1.75
CA ARG A 91 -7.72 -6.36 2.34
C ARG A 91 -6.79 -5.32 2.93
N LEU A 92 -6.94 -4.08 2.48
CA LEU A 92 -6.26 -2.90 3.00
C LEU A 92 -7.30 -1.97 3.62
N VAL A 93 -7.40 -1.91 4.94
CA VAL A 93 -8.55 -1.27 5.60
C VAL A 93 -8.13 -0.27 6.68
N ARG A 94 -8.53 1.00 6.55
CA ARG A 94 -8.28 2.04 7.58
C ARG A 94 -6.81 2.22 7.94
N ASN A 95 -5.92 2.11 6.97
CA ASN A 95 -4.51 2.41 7.18
C ASN A 95 -4.23 3.90 6.93
N GLU A 96 -3.21 4.40 7.61
CA GLU A 96 -2.64 5.73 7.41
C GLU A 96 -1.29 5.57 6.68
N VAL A 97 -1.22 6.01 5.43
CA VAL A 97 -0.06 5.81 4.57
C VAL A 97 0.51 7.16 4.14
N ILE A 98 1.49 7.63 4.89
CA ILE A 98 2.03 8.98 4.77
C ILE A 98 3.43 8.89 4.19
N GLY A 99 3.64 9.51 3.04
CA GLY A 99 4.94 9.60 2.42
C GLY A 99 5.88 10.47 3.25
N ALA A 100 7.13 10.05 3.32
CA ALA A 100 8.20 10.83 3.92
C ALA A 100 9.01 11.41 2.76
N ASP A 101 8.64 12.60 2.27
CA ASP A 101 9.38 13.40 1.27
C ASP A 101 10.16 12.54 0.26
N ALA A 102 9.45 11.80 -0.60
CA ALA A 102 10.06 10.88 -1.55
C ALA A 102 11.01 11.65 -2.50
N ALA A 103 12.30 11.61 -2.19
CA ALA A 103 13.31 12.45 -2.85
C ALA A 103 13.78 11.92 -4.21
N CYS A 104 13.48 10.66 -4.53
CA CYS A 104 13.80 10.07 -5.82
C CYS A 104 12.82 8.95 -6.18
N CYS A 105 12.76 8.65 -7.49
CA CYS A 105 11.93 7.64 -8.17
C CYS A 105 10.41 7.76 -7.96
N GLN A 106 9.65 7.04 -8.82
CA GLN A 106 8.21 6.93 -8.67
C GLN A 106 7.88 6.11 -7.42
N THR A 107 7.23 6.74 -6.44
CA THR A 107 6.78 6.10 -5.21
C THR A 107 5.27 6.33 -5.03
N PHE A 108 4.56 5.27 -4.66
CA PHE A 108 3.12 5.32 -4.46
C PHE A 108 2.78 5.18 -2.98
N GLY A 109 1.67 5.76 -2.55
CA GLY A 109 1.18 5.47 -1.20
C GLY A 109 0.81 4.02 -1.06
N ILE A 110 -0.17 3.58 -1.84
CA ILE A 110 -0.62 2.20 -1.91
C ILE A 110 -0.45 1.70 -3.34
N ALA A 111 0.31 0.64 -3.53
CA ALA A 111 0.43 -0.06 -4.81
C ALA A 111 -0.21 -1.45 -4.73
N VAL A 112 -1.11 -1.77 -5.65
CA VAL A 112 -1.82 -3.06 -5.70
C VAL A 112 -1.68 -3.72 -7.06
N ARG A 113 -1.27 -4.99 -7.06
CA ARG A 113 -1.28 -5.92 -8.20
C ARG A 113 -1.82 -7.26 -7.73
N GLY A 114 -2.88 -7.75 -8.37
CA GLY A 114 -3.55 -8.99 -8.03
C GLY A 114 -5.08 -8.85 -8.05
N ASN A 115 -5.81 -9.89 -7.66
CA ASN A 115 -7.24 -9.99 -7.96
C ASN A 115 -8.12 -9.94 -6.70
N GLY A 116 -9.32 -9.37 -6.82
CA GLY A 116 -10.32 -9.42 -5.76
C GLY A 116 -9.93 -8.67 -4.49
N ASN A 117 -8.97 -7.73 -4.55
CA ASN A 117 -8.53 -7.00 -3.36
C ASN A 117 -9.52 -5.92 -2.96
N VAL A 118 -9.72 -5.74 -1.66
CA VAL A 118 -10.55 -4.67 -1.11
C VAL A 118 -9.67 -3.65 -0.41
N ILE A 119 -9.57 -2.47 -1.02
CA ILE A 119 -8.87 -1.32 -0.47
C ILE A 119 -9.94 -0.37 0.03
N ARG A 120 -10.03 -0.13 1.33
CA ARG A 120 -11.16 0.57 1.94
C ARG A 120 -10.76 1.53 3.08
N ASP A 121 -11.34 2.72 3.09
CA ASP A 121 -11.25 3.67 4.22
C ASP A 121 -9.81 4.07 4.61
N ASN A 122 -8.85 4.01 3.67
CA ASN A 122 -7.46 4.38 3.93
C ASN A 122 -7.26 5.88 3.73
N ARG A 123 -6.37 6.44 4.53
CA ARG A 123 -5.91 7.83 4.46
C ARG A 123 -4.50 7.86 3.90
N VAL A 124 -4.31 8.52 2.76
CA VAL A 124 -3.05 8.45 2.00
C VAL A 124 -2.67 9.83 1.48
N GLY A 125 -1.39 10.18 1.57
CA GLY A 125 -0.86 11.44 1.04
C GLY A 125 0.65 11.53 1.20
N GLY A 126 1.28 12.50 0.52
CA GLY A 126 2.74 12.68 0.58
C GLY A 126 3.54 11.89 -0.46
N TRP A 127 2.93 11.46 -1.58
CA TRP A 127 3.55 10.53 -2.55
C TRP A 127 3.68 11.16 -3.94
N ASN A 128 4.86 11.03 -4.56
CA ASN A 128 5.17 11.75 -5.81
C ASN A 128 4.66 11.09 -7.10
N ALA A 129 4.35 9.79 -7.08
CA ALA A 129 3.76 9.08 -8.22
C ALA A 129 2.27 8.78 -8.04
N GLY A 130 1.65 9.30 -6.99
CA GLY A 130 0.24 9.12 -6.68
C GLY A 130 0.00 8.39 -5.36
N GLU A 131 -1.13 8.68 -4.74
CA GLU A 131 -1.50 8.06 -3.47
C GLU A 131 -1.89 6.60 -3.62
N LEU A 132 -2.55 6.22 -4.70
CA LEU A 132 -3.02 4.86 -4.89
C LEU A 132 -2.92 4.43 -6.34
N VAL A 133 -2.24 3.32 -6.61
CA VAL A 133 -2.22 2.67 -7.92
C VAL A 133 -2.72 1.23 -7.87
N VAL A 134 -3.59 0.86 -8.81
CA VAL A 134 -3.93 -0.52 -9.15
C VAL A 134 -3.29 -0.84 -10.49
N GLY A 135 -2.12 -1.47 -10.44
CA GLY A 135 -1.26 -1.69 -11.61
C GLY A 135 -1.56 -2.96 -12.40
N ALA A 136 -2.20 -3.96 -11.79
CA ALA A 136 -2.58 -5.22 -12.44
C ALA A 136 -3.70 -5.96 -11.69
N GLY A 137 -4.43 -6.82 -12.40
CA GLY A 137 -5.41 -7.76 -11.85
C GLY A 137 -6.87 -7.40 -12.13
N SER A 138 -7.81 -8.17 -11.56
CA SER A 138 -9.26 -8.01 -11.75
C SER A 138 -10.02 -7.86 -10.44
N ASP A 139 -11.26 -7.34 -10.52
CA ASP A 139 -12.25 -7.39 -9.44
C ASP A 139 -11.81 -6.70 -8.13
N ASN A 140 -10.90 -5.74 -8.24
CA ASN A 140 -10.45 -4.93 -7.11
C ASN A 140 -11.53 -3.89 -6.75
N ALA A 141 -11.69 -3.60 -5.46
CA ALA A 141 -12.66 -2.65 -4.95
C ALA A 141 -11.98 -1.56 -4.11
N LEU A 142 -12.12 -0.30 -4.53
CA LEU A 142 -11.54 0.88 -3.92
C LEU A 142 -12.67 1.75 -3.33
N ILE A 143 -12.80 1.72 -2.02
CA ILE A 143 -13.95 2.31 -1.30
C ILE A 143 -13.49 3.36 -0.27
N GLY A 144 -14.07 4.56 -0.25
CA GLY A 144 -13.97 5.46 0.91
C GLY A 144 -12.59 6.07 1.18
N LYS A 145 -11.80 6.47 0.18
CA LYS A 145 -10.47 7.05 0.42
C LYS A 145 -10.51 8.52 0.80
N GLU A 146 -9.67 8.86 1.77
CA GLU A 146 -9.20 10.22 2.01
C GLU A 146 -7.81 10.35 1.41
N LEU A 147 -7.72 11.03 0.27
CA LEU A 147 -6.45 11.39 -0.36
C LEU A 147 -6.20 12.87 -0.09
N PHE A 148 -4.99 13.22 0.29
CA PHE A 148 -4.62 14.63 0.50
C PHE A 148 -3.28 14.93 -0.16
N ASP A 149 -3.21 16.14 -0.70
CA ASP A 149 -2.07 16.66 -1.45
C ASP A 149 -0.77 16.49 -0.65
N ALA A 150 0.24 15.97 -1.34
CA ALA A 150 1.56 15.78 -0.80
C ALA A 150 2.25 17.12 -0.43
N GLY A 151 1.81 18.24 -0.99
CA GLY A 151 2.53 19.52 -0.96
C GLY A 151 3.87 19.45 -1.68
N ILE A 152 4.18 18.31 -2.30
CA ILE A 152 5.41 18.07 -3.05
C ILE A 152 5.14 18.66 -4.43
N SER A 153 5.72 19.83 -4.68
CA SER A 153 5.87 20.37 -6.02
C SER A 153 6.42 19.26 -6.91
N GLN A 154 5.63 18.79 -7.88
CA GLN A 154 6.12 17.93 -8.96
C GLN A 154 7.48 18.48 -9.38
N GLN A 155 8.53 17.65 -9.35
CA GLN A 155 9.82 18.11 -9.84
C GLN A 155 9.62 18.54 -11.31
N PRO A 156 9.90 19.81 -11.66
CA PRO A 156 9.69 20.26 -13.02
C PRO A 156 10.48 19.38 -13.98
N GLY A 157 9.77 18.69 -14.89
CA GLY A 157 10.39 17.80 -15.87
C GLY A 157 10.49 16.34 -15.47
N ASP A 158 9.78 15.88 -14.43
CA ASP A 158 9.53 14.45 -14.21
C ASP A 158 8.28 14.00 -15.00
N PRO A 159 8.42 13.49 -16.25
CA PRO A 159 7.29 13.03 -17.06
C PRO A 159 6.59 11.82 -16.44
N ASP A 160 7.24 11.18 -15.46
CA ASP A 160 6.78 9.98 -14.79
C ASP A 160 6.00 10.30 -13.51
N SER A 161 5.96 11.57 -13.05
CA SER A 161 5.07 11.94 -11.95
C SER A 161 3.61 11.94 -12.43
N GLN A 162 2.82 11.01 -11.91
CA GLN A 162 1.39 10.94 -12.26
C GLN A 162 0.57 12.04 -11.56
N GLY A 163 1.19 12.75 -10.61
CA GLY A 163 0.53 13.69 -9.72
C GLY A 163 -0.27 12.99 -8.63
N ASP A 164 -1.01 13.77 -7.85
CA ASP A 164 -1.89 13.25 -6.81
C ASP A 164 -3.11 12.55 -7.45
N GLY A 165 -3.52 11.42 -6.90
CA GLY A 165 -4.77 10.75 -7.24
C GLY A 165 -4.78 9.24 -7.08
N ILE A 166 -5.82 8.66 -7.68
CA ILE A 166 -6.02 7.21 -7.84
C ILE A 166 -5.77 6.86 -9.31
N PHE A 167 -4.82 5.96 -9.55
CA PHE A 167 -4.45 5.47 -10.88
C PHE A 167 -4.86 4.01 -11.02
N VAL A 168 -5.65 3.70 -12.04
CA VAL A 168 -6.09 2.33 -12.32
C VAL A 168 -5.64 1.98 -13.73
N GLY A 169 -4.85 0.92 -13.87
CA GLY A 169 -4.42 0.44 -15.17
C GLY A 169 -5.60 -0.08 -16.01
N VAL A 170 -5.34 -0.29 -17.31
CA VAL A 170 -6.35 -0.83 -18.23
C VAL A 170 -6.34 -2.36 -18.14
N PHE A 171 -7.49 -2.95 -17.77
CA PHE A 171 -7.64 -4.41 -17.61
C PHE A 171 -8.88 -4.93 -18.32
N THR A 172 -8.93 -6.24 -18.56
CA THR A 172 -10.06 -6.92 -19.20
C THR A 172 -11.28 -7.06 -18.28
N ALA A 173 -11.09 -6.91 -16.97
CA ALA A 173 -12.13 -6.91 -15.95
C ALA A 173 -12.09 -5.60 -15.14
N GLY A 174 -13.25 -5.16 -14.65
CA GLY A 174 -13.40 -3.84 -14.03
C GLY A 174 -12.79 -3.75 -12.63
N THR A 175 -12.47 -2.53 -12.23
CA THR A 175 -12.19 -2.15 -10.83
C THR A 175 -13.37 -1.32 -10.33
N LEU A 176 -13.93 -1.68 -9.18
CA LEU A 176 -14.99 -0.89 -8.55
C LEU A 176 -14.38 0.28 -7.79
N LEU A 177 -14.89 1.49 -8.03
CA LEU A 177 -14.47 2.71 -7.36
C LEU A 177 -15.69 3.41 -6.74
N SER A 178 -15.66 3.71 -5.43
CA SER A 178 -16.80 4.33 -4.75
C SER A 178 -16.40 5.18 -3.53
N GLY A 179 -17.10 6.30 -3.32
CA GLY A 179 -17.03 7.08 -2.08
C GLY A 179 -15.70 7.78 -1.78
N ASN A 180 -14.91 8.14 -2.80
CA ASN A 180 -13.61 8.80 -2.62
C ASN A 180 -13.75 10.33 -2.65
N GLY A 181 -13.05 11.03 -1.75
CA GLY A 181 -13.24 12.46 -1.50
C GLY A 181 -12.50 13.44 -2.42
N ASN A 182 -11.66 12.98 -3.36
CA ASN A 182 -10.84 13.83 -4.26
C ASN A 182 -11.25 13.64 -5.73
N PRO A 183 -11.08 14.64 -6.64
CA PRO A 183 -11.51 14.53 -8.03
C PRO A 183 -10.69 13.46 -8.74
N LEU A 184 -11.39 12.58 -9.45
CA LEU A 184 -10.81 11.43 -10.11
C LEU A 184 -10.06 11.85 -11.38
N GLN A 185 -8.81 11.42 -11.53
CA GLN A 185 -8.12 11.39 -12.82
C GLN A 185 -8.28 10.00 -13.44
N CYS A 186 -9.45 9.72 -13.98
CA CYS A 186 -9.70 8.47 -14.70
C CYS A 186 -9.25 8.61 -16.16
N SER A 187 -8.14 8.00 -16.55
CA SER A 187 -7.94 7.65 -17.96
C SER A 187 -8.70 6.34 -18.24
N ASN A 188 -9.89 6.46 -18.85
CA ASN A 188 -10.70 5.35 -19.41
C ASN A 188 -11.47 4.41 -18.45
N VAL A 189 -11.95 4.88 -17.29
CA VAL A 189 -12.89 4.10 -16.44
C VAL A 189 -14.28 4.74 -16.47
N PHE A 190 -15.32 3.93 -16.69
CA PHE A 190 -16.72 4.34 -16.49
C PHE A 190 -16.90 4.81 -15.03
N CYS A 191 -17.05 6.11 -14.86
CA CYS A 191 -17.53 6.69 -13.61
C CYS A 191 -19.07 6.69 -13.67
N PRO A 192 -19.77 5.95 -12.78
CA PRO A 192 -21.21 6.08 -12.67
C PRO A 192 -21.62 7.45 -12.10
#